data_AF-A0AAW1V3R6-F1
#
_entry.id   AF-A0AAW1V3R6-F1
#
_cell.length_a   1.000
_cell.length_b   1.000
_cell.length_c   1.000
_cell.angle_alpha   90.00
_cell.angle_beta   90.00
_cell.angle_gamma   90.00
#
_symmetry.space_group_name_H-M   'P 1'
#
loop_
_entity.id
_entity.type
_entity.pdbx_description
1 polymer ?
#
loop_
_entity_poly.entity_id
_entity_poly.type
_entity_poly.pdbx_seq_one_letter_code
_entity_poly.pdbx_strand_id
1 'polypeptide(L)'
;MVWRLNKFVKREKERHKLAPEQGPKICNTMDLYRLQADELVWELEVRGCKVGQNVEENRRLLRRVLTMRLSRSAEDFDPSEKLGICRTKLNKLLPDIKDFAEDNADNELKRIRSQLLHVKNRIGLLPPSDNAEGHQVHLLRVVEVALVAVIDAHKIATDTQDTERNNDESGMTSSDPVPSLIDLREPQIEKYAA
;
A
#
# COMPACT_ATOMS: atom_id res chain seq x y z
N MET A 1 -31.93 -48.17 41.31
CA MET A 1 -31.95 -47.19 40.19
C MET A 1 -31.08 -45.95 40.40
N VAL A 2 -30.22 -45.85 41.42
CA VAL A 2 -29.44 -44.63 41.73
C VAL A 2 -28.01 -44.65 41.15
N TRP A 3 -27.50 -45.82 40.76
CA TRP A 3 -26.12 -46.00 40.28
C TRP A 3 -25.87 -45.57 38.83
N ARG A 4 -26.90 -45.30 38.03
CA ARG A 4 -26.74 -44.88 36.63
C ARG A 4 -26.61 -43.37 36.44
N LEU A 5 -27.07 -42.54 37.39
CA LEU A 5 -26.92 -41.09 37.28
C LEU A 5 -25.48 -40.61 37.57
N ASN A 6 -24.79 -41.24 38.52
CA ASN A 6 -23.44 -40.80 38.92
C ASN A 6 -22.36 -41.00 37.84
N LYS A 7 -22.55 -41.97 36.93
CA LYS A 7 -21.63 -42.16 35.79
C LYS A 7 -21.81 -41.12 34.68
N PHE A 8 -23.01 -40.51 34.58
CA PHE A 8 -23.30 -39.51 33.55
C PHE A 8 -22.70 -38.15 33.92
N VAL A 9 -22.88 -37.72 35.18
CA VAL A 9 -22.31 -36.45 35.68
C VAL A 9 -20.78 -36.45 35.67
N LYS A 10 -20.15 -37.61 35.94
CA LYS A 10 -18.68 -37.72 35.91
C LYS A 10 -18.10 -37.65 34.49
N ARG A 11 -18.85 -38.07 33.46
CA ARG A 11 -18.43 -37.96 32.05
C ARG A 11 -18.61 -36.56 31.46
N GLU A 12 -19.61 -35.79 31.89
CA GLU A 12 -19.71 -34.38 31.48
C GLU A 12 -18.61 -33.51 32.09
N LYS A 13 -18.22 -33.78 33.35
CA LYS A 13 -17.15 -33.03 34.01
C LYS A 13 -15.76 -33.23 33.40
N GLU A 14 -15.54 -34.33 32.67
CA GLU A 14 -14.29 -34.58 31.94
C GLU A 14 -14.31 -34.08 30.49
N ARG A 15 -15.50 -33.92 29.87
CA ARG A 15 -15.61 -33.34 28.51
C ARG A 15 -15.27 -31.85 28.44
N HIS A 16 -15.37 -31.13 29.55
CA HIS A 16 -14.95 -29.73 29.62
C HIS A 16 -13.44 -29.52 29.86
N LYS A 17 -12.62 -30.58 29.94
CA LYS A 17 -11.17 -30.47 30.19
C LYS A 17 -10.27 -30.62 28.96
N LEU A 18 -10.81 -30.85 27.76
CA LEU A 18 -9.99 -31.24 26.59
C LEU A 18 -10.35 -30.55 25.27
N ALA A 19 -11.03 -29.40 25.31
CA ALA A 19 -10.99 -28.51 24.15
C ALA A 19 -9.93 -27.44 24.47
N PRO A 20 -8.75 -27.41 23.79
CA PRO A 20 -7.96 -26.19 23.80
C PRO A 20 -8.90 -25.11 23.27
N GLU A 21 -9.19 -24.12 24.10
CA GLU A 21 -9.88 -22.92 23.65
C GLU A 21 -9.11 -22.44 22.43
N GLN A 22 -9.66 -22.68 21.23
CA GLN A 22 -9.26 -21.91 20.08
C GLN A 22 -9.76 -20.53 20.41
N GLY A 23 -8.86 -19.77 21.05
CA GLY A 23 -9.07 -18.36 21.35
C GLY A 23 -9.60 -17.68 20.10
N PRO A 24 -10.38 -16.61 20.27
CA PRO A 24 -11.09 -15.95 19.17
C PRO A 24 -10.17 -15.87 17.96
N LYS A 25 -10.55 -16.55 16.87
CA LYS A 25 -9.83 -16.48 15.60
C LYS A 25 -9.72 -14.99 15.29
N ILE A 26 -8.49 -14.48 15.39
CA ILE A 26 -8.17 -13.06 15.18
C ILE A 26 -8.40 -12.81 13.68
N CYS A 27 -9.66 -12.55 13.32
CA CYS A 27 -10.02 -12.14 11.98
C CYS A 27 -9.52 -10.71 11.80
N ASN A 28 -8.74 -10.50 10.73
CA ASN A 28 -8.25 -9.22 10.24
C ASN A 28 -7.17 -8.55 11.11
N THR A 29 -6.06 -9.27 11.34
CA THR A 29 -4.79 -8.55 11.46
C THR A 29 -4.45 -7.99 10.08
N MET A 30 -4.50 -6.66 9.95
CA MET A 30 -3.84 -5.95 8.86
C MET A 30 -2.43 -6.53 8.70
N ASP A 31 -2.04 -6.91 7.49
CA ASP A 31 -0.73 -7.49 7.24
C ASP A 31 0.35 -6.41 7.44
N LEU A 32 0.89 -6.36 8.67
CA LEU A 32 1.89 -5.38 9.10
C LEU A 32 3.15 -5.40 8.25
N TYR A 33 3.44 -6.52 7.59
CA TYR A 33 4.61 -6.66 6.73
C TYR A 33 4.41 -6.04 5.36
N ARG A 34 3.15 -5.77 4.97
CA ARG A 34 2.81 -5.04 3.74
C ARG A 34 2.87 -3.53 3.89
N LEU A 35 2.85 -3.01 5.12
CA LEU A 35 2.96 -1.58 5.36
C LEU A 35 4.39 -1.08 5.10
N GLN A 36 4.47 0.04 4.38
CA GLN A 36 5.69 0.81 4.20
C GLN A 36 6.07 1.60 5.47
N ALA A 37 7.28 2.15 5.47
CA ALA A 37 7.83 2.83 6.65
C ALA A 37 7.01 4.06 7.07
N ASP A 38 6.60 4.88 6.10
CA ASP A 38 5.73 6.03 6.27
C ASP A 38 4.33 5.62 6.76
N GLU A 39 3.77 4.54 6.21
CA GLU A 39 2.47 4.00 6.62
C GLU A 39 2.50 3.49 8.07
N LEU A 40 3.59 2.86 8.50
CA LEU A 40 3.80 2.40 9.87
C LEU A 40 3.92 3.56 10.86
N VAL A 41 4.73 4.58 10.53
CA VAL A 41 4.88 5.80 11.32
C VAL A 41 3.52 6.45 11.49
N TRP A 42 2.80 6.62 10.39
CA TRP A 42 1.50 7.25 10.37
C TRP A 42 0.45 6.48 11.21
N GLU A 43 0.39 5.16 11.08
CA GLU A 43 -0.53 4.35 11.88
C GLU A 43 -0.25 4.47 13.39
N LEU A 44 1.02 4.60 13.79
CA LEU A 44 1.39 4.84 15.18
C LEU A 44 0.98 6.24 15.65
N GLU A 45 1.29 7.29 14.89
CA GLU A 45 0.94 8.68 15.22
C GLU A 45 -0.56 8.86 15.40
N VAL A 46 -1.35 8.34 14.46
CA VAL A 46 -2.81 8.41 14.49
C VAL A 46 -3.39 7.64 15.68
N ARG A 47 -2.69 6.63 16.17
CA ARG A 47 -3.08 5.89 17.37
C ARG A 47 -2.57 6.54 18.66
N GLY A 48 -1.94 7.71 18.58
CA GLY A 48 -1.33 8.42 19.70
C GLY A 48 -0.13 7.68 20.28
N CYS A 49 0.53 6.85 19.47
CA CYS A 49 1.66 6.04 19.89
C CYS A 49 2.98 6.71 19.51
N LYS A 50 4.02 6.47 20.31
CA LYS A 50 5.37 6.93 19.97
C LYS A 50 5.85 6.21 18.71
N VAL A 51 6.45 6.96 17.81
CA VAL A 51 7.15 6.43 16.63
C VAL A 51 8.52 5.93 17.08
N GLY A 52 8.85 4.70 16.73
CA GLY A 52 10.16 4.09 16.95
C GLY A 52 11.22 4.60 15.97
N GLN A 53 12.46 4.20 16.16
CA GLN A 53 13.59 4.69 15.37
C GLN A 53 13.72 4.01 14.01
N ASN A 54 13.12 2.83 13.84
CA ASN A 54 13.21 2.05 12.61
C ASN A 54 11.91 1.27 12.33
N VAL A 55 11.81 0.73 11.11
CA VAL A 55 10.64 0.00 10.59
C VAL A 55 10.25 -1.18 11.48
N GLU A 56 11.23 -1.97 11.95
CA GLU A 56 10.95 -3.16 12.76
C GLU A 56 10.41 -2.79 14.14
N GLU A 57 10.97 -1.73 14.74
CA GLU A 57 10.44 -1.18 15.99
C GLU A 57 9.01 -0.65 15.81
N ASN A 58 8.74 0.04 14.71
CA ASN A 58 7.39 0.53 14.39
C ASN A 58 6.40 -0.63 14.19
N ARG A 59 6.80 -1.69 13.48
CA ARG A 59 5.99 -2.92 13.34
C ARG A 59 5.72 -3.57 14.68
N ARG A 60 6.72 -3.68 15.55
CA ARG A 60 6.58 -4.26 16.90
C ARG A 60 5.63 -3.43 17.76
N LEU A 61 5.77 -2.10 17.75
CA LEU A 61 4.91 -1.17 18.48
C LEU A 61 3.47 -1.26 17.96
N LEU A 62 3.28 -1.23 16.64
CA LEU A 62 1.95 -1.30 16.04
C LEU A 62 1.29 -2.65 16.31
N ARG A 63 2.05 -3.76 16.24
CA ARG A 63 1.58 -5.09 16.63
C ARG A 63 1.12 -5.10 18.08
N ARG A 64 1.93 -4.57 19.01
CA ARG A 64 1.57 -4.49 20.43
C ARG A 64 0.31 -3.67 20.66
N VAL A 65 0.18 -2.53 19.97
CA VAL A 65 -1.00 -1.65 20.06
C VAL A 65 -2.24 -2.35 19.51
N LEU A 66 -2.12 -3.07 18.39
CA LEU A 66 -3.23 -3.84 17.83
C LEU A 66 -3.63 -5.00 18.74
N THR A 67 -2.67 -5.72 19.31
CA THR A 67 -2.93 -6.80 20.29
C THR A 67 -3.56 -6.26 21.57
N MET A 68 -3.12 -5.09 22.06
CA MET A 68 -3.70 -4.45 23.25
C MET A 68 -5.04 -3.75 22.98
N ARG A 69 -5.31 -3.28 21.76
CA ARG A 69 -6.65 -2.77 21.40
C ARG A 69 -7.63 -3.88 21.11
N LEU A 70 -7.18 -5.09 20.77
CA LEU A 70 -8.09 -6.24 20.81
C LEU A 70 -8.65 -6.50 22.22
N SER A 71 -8.03 -5.94 23.29
CA SER A 71 -8.59 -5.93 24.64
C SER A 71 -9.23 -4.61 25.10
N ARG A 72 -9.14 -3.53 24.31
CA ARG A 72 -9.90 -2.28 24.51
C ARG A 72 -10.81 -2.06 23.31
N SER A 73 -12.11 -2.31 23.51
CA SER A 73 -13.15 -2.23 22.46
C SER A 73 -12.90 -1.05 21.50
N ALA A 74 -13.00 -1.30 20.19
CA ALA A 74 -12.78 -0.31 19.13
C ALA A 74 -13.72 0.92 19.20
N GLU A 75 -14.60 0.94 20.20
CA GLU A 75 -15.56 1.95 20.62
C GLU A 75 -14.92 3.24 21.17
N ASP A 76 -13.64 3.26 21.52
CA ASP A 76 -13.01 4.43 22.19
C ASP A 76 -12.69 5.63 21.28
N PHE A 77 -13.00 5.59 19.98
CA PHE A 77 -12.73 6.72 19.08
C PHE A 77 -13.99 7.19 18.37
N ASP A 78 -14.32 8.47 18.58
CA ASP A 78 -15.40 9.18 17.89
C ASP A 78 -15.25 9.05 16.37
N PRO A 79 -16.26 8.51 15.65
CA PRO A 79 -16.28 8.46 14.20
C PRO A 79 -15.95 9.80 13.54
N SER A 80 -16.36 10.91 14.16
CA SER A 80 -16.11 12.28 13.65
C SER A 80 -14.62 12.61 13.63
N GLU A 81 -13.88 12.25 14.68
CA GLU A 81 -12.43 12.44 14.77
C GLU A 81 -11.71 11.61 13.70
N LYS A 82 -12.12 10.35 13.52
CA LYS A 82 -11.54 9.48 12.48
C LYS A 82 -11.81 10.01 11.07
N LEU A 83 -12.99 10.56 10.79
CA LEU A 83 -13.29 11.23 9.53
C LEU A 83 -12.44 12.48 9.34
N GLY A 84 -12.21 13.27 10.40
CA GLY A 84 -11.32 14.43 10.38
C GLY A 84 -9.88 14.06 10.01
N ILE A 85 -9.37 12.95 10.55
CA ILE A 85 -8.05 12.41 10.19
C ILE A 85 -8.01 12.00 8.72
N CYS A 86 -9.04 11.27 8.24
CA CYS A 86 -9.13 10.85 6.84
C CYS A 86 -9.16 12.05 5.89
N ARG A 87 -9.94 13.08 6.23
CA ARG A 87 -10.01 14.35 5.48
C ARG A 87 -8.67 15.06 5.43
N THR A 88 -7.96 15.14 6.56
CA THR A 88 -6.64 15.77 6.63
C THR A 88 -5.64 15.05 5.73
N LYS A 89 -5.65 13.71 5.74
CA LYS A 89 -4.78 12.90 4.85
C LYS A 89 -5.13 13.10 3.38
N LEU A 90 -6.41 13.11 3.05
CA LEU A 90 -6.87 13.36 1.69
C LEU A 90 -6.43 14.75 1.20
N ASN A 91 -6.57 15.79 2.03
CA ASN A 91 -6.12 17.13 1.69
C ASN A 91 -4.60 17.24 1.46
N LYS A 92 -3.79 16.39 2.09
CA LYS A 92 -2.34 16.31 1.84
C LYS A 92 -2.02 15.58 0.54
N LEU A 93 -2.87 14.64 0.12
CA LEU A 93 -2.70 13.87 -1.12
C LEU A 93 -3.16 14.62 -2.38
N LEU A 94 -4.11 15.55 -2.25
CA LEU A 94 -4.64 16.29 -3.40
C LEU A 94 -3.57 17.11 -4.14
N PRO A 95 -2.64 17.83 -3.47
CA PRO A 95 -1.50 18.45 -4.13
C PRO A 95 -0.63 17.43 -4.89
N ASP A 96 -0.30 16.30 -4.27
CA ASP A 96 0.52 15.25 -4.92
C ASP A 96 -0.13 14.70 -6.21
N ILE A 97 -1.46 14.58 -6.23
CA ILE A 97 -2.20 14.16 -7.43
C ILE A 97 -2.17 15.25 -8.51
N LYS A 98 -2.21 16.52 -8.10
CA LYS A 98 -2.18 17.66 -9.01
C LYS A 98 -0.79 17.85 -9.62
N ASP A 99 0.25 17.69 -8.80
CA ASP A 99 1.65 17.86 -9.15
C ASP A 99 2.29 16.50 -9.47
N PHE A 100 1.53 15.62 -10.13
CA PHE A 100 1.93 14.24 -10.43
C PHE A 100 3.20 14.23 -11.30
N ALA A 101 4.28 13.62 -10.80
CA ALA A 101 5.57 13.63 -11.48
C ALA A 101 5.63 12.59 -12.61
N GLU A 102 5.59 13.06 -13.85
CA GLU A 102 5.61 12.23 -15.06
C GLU A 102 6.91 11.42 -15.19
N ASP A 103 8.06 12.01 -14.82
CA ASP A 103 9.39 11.36 -14.85
C ASP A 103 9.47 10.10 -13.98
N ASN A 104 8.58 9.96 -12.99
CA ASN A 104 8.54 8.85 -12.05
C ASN A 104 7.12 8.28 -11.88
N ALA A 105 6.34 8.30 -12.97
CA ALA A 105 4.90 8.03 -12.97
C ALA A 105 4.52 6.71 -12.28
N ASP A 106 5.24 5.61 -12.50
CA ASP A 106 4.93 4.31 -11.91
C ASP A 106 5.04 4.29 -10.38
N ASN A 107 6.08 4.93 -9.85
CA ASN A 107 6.31 4.97 -8.41
C ASN A 107 5.34 5.94 -7.74
N GLU A 108 5.08 7.09 -8.37
CA GLU A 108 4.07 8.05 -7.90
C GLU A 108 2.66 7.43 -7.89
N LEU A 109 2.27 6.74 -8.96
CA LEU A 109 1.00 6.02 -9.01
C LEU A 109 0.90 5.02 -7.84
N LYS A 110 1.92 4.19 -7.63
CA LYS A 110 1.93 3.19 -6.54
C LYS A 110 1.80 3.86 -5.17
N ARG A 111 2.58 4.91 -4.93
CA ARG A 111 2.61 5.67 -3.66
C ARG A 111 1.24 6.28 -3.37
N ILE A 112 0.74 7.12 -4.26
CA ILE A 112 -0.53 7.85 -4.08
C ILE A 112 -1.70 6.86 -4.00
N ARG A 113 -1.75 5.84 -4.87
CA ARG A 113 -2.80 4.83 -4.87
C ARG A 113 -2.83 4.04 -3.56
N SER A 114 -1.68 3.62 -3.03
CA SER A 114 -1.63 2.94 -1.73
C SER A 114 -2.27 3.82 -0.66
N GLN A 115 -1.83 5.08 -0.56
CA GLN A 115 -2.30 5.99 0.45
C GLN A 115 -3.81 6.31 0.32
N LEU A 116 -4.33 6.44 -0.90
CA LEU A 116 -5.78 6.61 -1.15
C LEU A 116 -6.58 5.36 -0.76
N LEU A 117 -6.10 4.15 -1.07
CA LEU A 117 -6.74 2.90 -0.65
C LEU A 117 -6.75 2.76 0.88
N HIS A 118 -5.68 3.19 1.55
CA HIS A 118 -5.64 3.26 3.01
C HIS A 118 -6.72 4.18 3.58
N VAL A 119 -6.92 5.36 2.98
CA VAL A 119 -8.01 6.28 3.38
C VAL A 119 -9.37 5.64 3.12
N LYS A 120 -9.59 5.06 1.93
CA LYS A 120 -10.85 4.38 1.55
C LYS A 120 -11.22 3.30 2.56
N ASN A 121 -10.29 2.40 2.85
CA ASN A 121 -10.50 1.28 3.77
C ASN A 121 -10.84 1.77 5.18
N ARG A 122 -10.16 2.82 5.66
CA ARG A 122 -10.43 3.38 6.98
C ARG A 122 -11.81 4.03 7.08
N ILE A 123 -12.24 4.75 6.05
CA ILE A 123 -13.59 5.32 6.02
C ILE A 123 -14.64 4.19 5.96
N GLY A 124 -14.41 3.14 5.18
CA GLY A 124 -15.32 1.99 5.06
C GLY A 124 -15.45 1.15 6.33
N LEU A 125 -14.49 1.22 7.27
CA LEU A 125 -14.54 0.53 8.56
C LEU A 125 -15.26 1.33 9.66
N LEU A 126 -15.65 2.58 9.39
CA LEU A 126 -16.40 3.36 10.36
C LEU A 126 -17.85 2.88 10.42
N PRO A 127 -18.41 2.67 11.63
CA PRO A 127 -19.82 2.35 11.76
C PRO A 127 -20.64 3.53 11.23
N PRO A 128 -21.77 3.25 10.53
CA PRO A 128 -22.70 4.29 10.15
C PRO A 128 -23.17 5.00 11.42
N SER A 129 -23.16 6.32 11.39
CA SER A 129 -23.66 7.18 12.47
C SER A 129 -24.47 8.27 11.82
N ASP A 130 -25.67 8.53 12.33
CA ASP A 130 -26.65 9.47 11.76
C ASP A 130 -26.05 10.87 11.50
N ASN A 131 -25.07 11.29 12.30
CA ASN A 131 -24.40 12.60 12.18
C ASN A 131 -23.19 12.59 11.22
N ALA A 132 -22.67 11.41 10.88
CA ALA A 132 -21.42 11.24 10.16
C ALA A 132 -21.58 10.54 8.80
N GLU A 133 -22.73 9.90 8.54
CA GLU A 133 -23.00 9.14 7.32
C GLU A 133 -22.84 10.00 6.06
N GLY A 134 -23.41 11.21 6.04
CA GLY A 134 -23.26 12.13 4.91
C GLY A 134 -21.79 12.52 4.65
N HIS A 135 -21.02 12.76 5.72
CA HIS A 135 -19.59 13.06 5.61
C HIS A 135 -18.78 11.84 5.15
N GLN A 136 -19.13 10.64 5.61
CA GLN A 136 -18.51 9.38 5.23
C GLN A 136 -18.69 9.12 3.73
N VAL A 137 -19.93 9.21 3.23
CA VAL A 137 -20.26 9.03 1.82
C VAL A 137 -19.56 10.08 0.95
N HIS A 138 -19.58 11.35 1.39
CA HIS A 138 -18.87 12.41 0.67
C HIS A 138 -17.37 12.13 0.57
N LEU A 139 -16.70 11.78 1.66
CA LEU A 139 -15.27 11.48 1.66
C LEU A 139 -14.94 10.26 0.81
N LEU A 140 -15.75 9.19 0.85
CA LEU A 140 -15.56 8.03 -0.03
C LEU A 140 -15.61 8.43 -1.50
N ARG A 141 -16.58 9.26 -1.88
CA ARG A 141 -16.70 9.76 -3.25
C ARG A 141 -15.48 10.59 -3.67
N VAL A 142 -14.98 11.46 -2.80
CA VAL A 142 -13.76 12.25 -3.09
C VAL A 142 -12.56 11.32 -3.30
N VAL A 143 -12.41 10.27 -2.46
CA VAL A 143 -11.34 9.28 -2.63
C VAL A 143 -11.46 8.52 -3.95
N GLU A 144 -12.67 8.16 -4.37
CA GLU A 144 -12.90 7.48 -5.65
C GLU A 144 -12.57 8.37 -6.85
N VAL A 145 -12.98 9.64 -6.81
CA VAL A 145 -12.60 10.62 -7.85
C VAL A 145 -11.08 10.80 -7.90
N ALA A 146 -10.42 10.91 -6.74
CA ALA A 146 -8.97 11.04 -6.64
C ALA A 146 -8.24 9.80 -7.20
N LEU A 147 -8.76 8.59 -6.97
CA LEU A 147 -8.22 7.34 -7.52
C LEU A 147 -8.32 7.30 -9.05
N VAL A 148 -9.42 7.78 -9.63
CA VAL A 148 -9.56 7.86 -11.08
C VAL A 148 -8.56 8.88 -11.64
N ALA A 149 -8.48 10.06 -11.04
CA ALA A 149 -7.58 11.12 -11.48
C ALA A 149 -6.11 10.69 -11.51
N VAL A 150 -5.62 9.97 -10.49
CA VAL A 150 -4.22 9.50 -10.48
C VAL A 150 -3.97 8.39 -11.53
N ILE A 151 -4.97 7.56 -11.82
CA ILE A 151 -4.86 6.53 -12.86
C ILE A 151 -4.80 7.19 -14.24
N ASP A 152 -5.62 8.21 -14.48
CA ASP A 152 -5.63 8.90 -15.77
C ASP A 152 -4.38 9.75 -15.98
N ALA A 153 -3.87 10.41 -14.92
CA ALA A 153 -2.58 11.11 -14.96
C ALA A 153 -1.43 10.15 -15.32
N HIS A 154 -1.42 8.95 -14.73
CA HIS A 154 -0.43 7.92 -15.06
C HIS A 154 -0.50 7.47 -16.52
N LYS A 155 -1.71 7.22 -17.06
CA LYS A 155 -1.88 6.85 -18.48
C LYS A 155 -1.34 7.92 -19.43
N ILE A 156 -1.64 9.19 -19.16
CA ILE A 156 -1.16 10.30 -19.98
C ILE A 156 0.37 10.35 -19.97
N ALA A 157 0.99 10.16 -18.80
CA ALA A 157 2.45 10.12 -18.67
C ALA A 157 3.07 8.95 -19.45
N THR A 158 2.47 7.76 -19.41
CA THR A 158 2.99 6.60 -20.15
C THR A 158 2.81 6.74 -21.66
N ASP A 159 1.69 7.27 -22.12
CA ASP A 159 1.40 7.46 -23.55
C ASP A 159 2.36 8.50 -24.18
N THR A 160 2.79 9.49 -23.39
CA THR A 160 3.74 10.52 -23.82
C THR A 160 5.15 9.93 -24.05
N GLN A 161 5.61 9.07 -23.14
CA GLN A 161 6.93 8.41 -23.25
C GLN A 161 7.03 7.47 -24.47
N ASP A 162 5.94 6.77 -24.81
CA ASP A 162 5.91 5.90 -25.99
C ASP A 162 5.93 6.70 -27.29
N THR A 163 5.37 7.90 -27.29
CA THR A 163 5.38 8.78 -28.48
C THR A 163 6.79 9.33 -28.75
N GLU A 164 7.53 9.72 -27.71
CA GLU A 164 8.90 10.24 -27.86
C GLU A 164 9.87 9.18 -28.40
N ARG A 165 9.77 7.93 -27.93
CA ARG A 165 10.63 6.82 -28.40
C ARG A 165 10.48 6.53 -29.89
N ASN A 166 9.28 6.67 -30.44
CA ASN A 166 9.03 6.37 -31.86
C ASN A 166 9.54 7.46 -32.81
N ASN A 167 9.73 8.70 -32.32
CA ASN A 167 10.25 9.80 -33.14
C ASN A 167 11.77 9.73 -33.33
N ASP A 168 12.50 9.15 -32.37
CA ASP A 168 13.96 9.00 -32.47
C ASP A 168 14.39 7.91 -33.48
N GLU A 169 13.53 6.93 -33.79
CA GLU A 169 13.84 5.89 -34.78
C GLU A 169 13.54 6.30 -36.24
N SER A 170 12.75 7.36 -36.46
CA SER A 170 12.39 7.82 -37.81
C SER A 170 13.41 8.77 -38.46
N GLY A 171 14.51 9.09 -37.78
CA GLY A 171 15.59 9.95 -38.27
C GLY A 171 16.67 9.27 -39.10
N MET A 172 16.67 7.93 -39.22
CA MET A 172 17.71 7.20 -39.96
C MET A 172 17.29 6.99 -41.42
N THR A 173 17.08 8.09 -42.16
CA THR A 173 17.03 8.02 -43.62
C THR A 173 18.41 7.66 -44.14
N SER A 174 18.50 6.44 -44.68
CA SER A 174 19.54 5.91 -45.56
C SER A 174 20.51 6.97 -46.14
N SER A 175 21.64 7.17 -45.47
CA SER A 175 22.86 7.53 -46.19
C SER A 175 23.53 6.20 -46.49
N ASP A 176 23.15 5.61 -47.63
CA ASP A 176 23.86 4.46 -48.17
C ASP A 176 25.36 4.79 -48.20
N PRO A 177 26.22 4.03 -47.50
CA PRO A 177 27.65 4.19 -47.70
C PRO A 177 27.94 3.74 -49.14
N VAL A 178 28.26 4.71 -50.00
CA VAL A 178 28.87 4.46 -51.31
C VAL A 178 30.02 3.47 -51.07
N PRO A 179 30.06 2.31 -51.76
CA PRO A 179 31.14 1.36 -51.59
C PRO A 179 32.45 2.04 -52.02
N SER A 180 33.30 2.40 -51.05
CA SER A 180 34.62 2.91 -51.37
C SER A 180 35.38 1.79 -52.08
N LEU A 181 35.72 2.07 -53.34
CA LEU A 181 36.56 1.24 -54.17
C LEU A 181 37.75 0.71 -53.37
N ILE A 182 37.88 -0.60 -53.40
CA ILE A 182 39.07 -1.40 -53.13
C ILE A 182 40.36 -0.60 -53.38
N ASP A 183 41.16 -0.37 -52.33
CA ASP A 183 42.59 -0.09 -52.50
C ASP A 183 43.38 -1.28 -51.96
N LEU A 184 43.71 -2.18 -52.89
CA LEU A 184 44.62 -3.30 -52.72
C LEU A 184 46.06 -2.82 -52.88
N ARG A 185 46.68 -2.37 -51.78
CA ARG A 185 48.13 -2.31 -51.59
C ARG A 185 48.39 -2.39 -50.09
N GLU A 186 49.29 -3.17 -49.51
CA GLU A 186 50.20 -4.28 -49.83
C GLU A 186 50.79 -4.62 -48.44
N PRO A 187 51.23 -5.86 -48.13
CA PRO A 187 51.78 -6.16 -46.82
C PRO A 187 53.23 -5.68 -46.72
N GLN A 188 53.55 -4.85 -45.73
CA GLN A 188 54.94 -4.66 -45.29
C GLN A 188 55.15 -5.39 -43.96
N ILE A 189 55.82 -6.51 -44.14
CA ILE A 189 56.55 -7.33 -43.19
C ILE A 189 57.60 -6.44 -42.46
N GLU A 190 58.11 -6.95 -41.32
CA GLU A 190 59.44 -6.62 -40.73
C GLU A 190 59.48 -5.33 -39.86
N LYS A 191 60.00 -5.24 -38.62
CA LYS A 191 61.10 -5.92 -37.89
C LYS A 191 61.03 -5.61 -36.37
N TYR A 192 61.45 -6.60 -35.56
CA TYR A 192 62.35 -6.56 -34.38
C TYR A 192 62.29 -5.48 -33.27
N ALA A 193 62.39 -6.01 -32.03
CA ALA A 193 63.06 -5.50 -30.82
C ALA A 193 62.38 -4.32 -30.06
N ALA A 194 62.27 -4.32 -28.73
CA ALA A 194 63.09 -4.94 -27.67
C ALA A 194 62.25 -5.33 -26.45
#